data_AF-A0A8H7F5I6-F1
#
_entry.id   AF-A0A8H7F5I6-F1
#
_cell.length_a   1.000
_cell.length_b   1.000
_cell.length_c   1.000
_cell.angle_alpha   90.00
_cell.angle_beta   90.00
_cell.angle_gamma   90.00
#
_symmetry.space_group_name_H-M   'P 1'
#
loop_
_entity.id
_entity.type
_entity.pdbx_description
1 polymer ?
#
loop_
_entity_poly.entity_id
_entity_poly.type
_entity_poly.pdbx_seq_one_letter_code
_entity_poly.pdbx_strand_id
1 'polypeptide(L)'
;MPGGKRNPFSVTTLLQTIEGLVRFPKSKAKSETKPVSTSVFVDLEIQFIGASELPKMDVVGIADPYFVAKLDNRISFVSNVIKNTDMPVWNELWKIKNVPTTAILQVVVMDKDEGKMTDGYVGEFETTVAAGAKEVEIQGPMLRRNRGNFWLKIESTPTSDRDQALKFPYLFNGPIRYSRHFSPTAGLFTNLDEARLYSTWKIYIRGVPLFFGDTYQHWNANHIPAASIFQGPTSLAIRSGIQAGHRMLYARTATNGYGVIENTTDMMQLLHAGSVKRSANATTTIQKRHMDRVKPAIYTYIISSEDDSFRFSETDAAFFVDYASKHALESNCSETVRYSGEFHPRPKGGWKHFKDEIEDDEVDWEFVIDNDSGTYAPDKDLLPKVKELLEFNFPGLGICAWDREDERLKESVEDCKEYARKYRGVGKDEANDEDAALMDQATTRESDGRGGDEMIHRKNSSTASGSSGGANGSDSPPDALASCTNSAPGDTPR
;
A
#
# COMPACT_ATOMS: atom_id res chain seq x y z
N MET A 1 -47.31 -11.63 -11.72
CA MET A 1 -47.16 -10.61 -12.78
C MET A 1 -48.33 -9.64 -12.68
N PRO A 2 -48.21 -8.34 -13.01
CA PRO A 2 -47.24 -7.66 -13.88
C PRO A 2 -46.38 -6.64 -13.09
N GLY A 3 -45.27 -6.06 -13.55
CA GLY A 3 -44.60 -6.00 -14.83
C GLY A 3 -43.52 -4.91 -14.72
N GLY A 4 -42.43 -5.19 -14.01
CA GLY A 4 -41.29 -4.29 -13.86
C GLY A 4 -40.30 -4.54 -15.00
N LYS A 5 -40.19 -3.58 -15.92
CA LYS A 5 -39.20 -3.62 -17.01
C LYS A 5 -37.80 -3.75 -16.41
N ARG A 6 -37.14 -4.89 -16.66
CA ARG A 6 -35.71 -5.07 -16.41
C ARG A 6 -34.95 -4.08 -17.27
N ASN A 7 -34.19 -3.19 -16.65
CA ASN A 7 -33.23 -2.34 -17.33
C ASN A 7 -32.01 -3.21 -17.71
N PRO A 8 -31.68 -3.41 -18.99
CA PRO A 8 -30.63 -4.34 -19.40
C PRO A 8 -29.20 -3.80 -19.22
N PHE A 9 -29.02 -2.61 -18.65
CA PHE A 9 -27.71 -1.97 -18.43
C PHE A 9 -27.42 -1.75 -16.94
N SER A 10 -27.27 -2.85 -16.19
CA SER A 10 -26.77 -2.79 -14.82
C SER A 10 -25.26 -2.57 -14.81
N VAL A 11 -24.85 -1.32 -14.59
CA VAL A 11 -23.46 -0.83 -14.69
C VAL A 11 -22.57 -1.29 -13.51
N THR A 12 -23.14 -1.86 -12.45
CA THR A 12 -22.39 -2.63 -11.44
C THR A 12 -21.59 -3.77 -12.09
N THR A 13 -22.13 -4.32 -13.18
CA THR A 13 -21.44 -5.33 -14.00
C THR A 13 -20.30 -4.73 -14.82
N LEU A 14 -20.31 -3.44 -15.19
CA LEU A 14 -19.30 -2.83 -16.08
C LEU A 14 -18.03 -2.40 -15.35
N LEU A 15 -18.15 -1.82 -14.15
CA LEU A 15 -16.98 -1.46 -13.31
C LEU A 15 -16.32 -2.71 -12.70
N GLN A 16 -17.12 -3.70 -12.28
CA GLN A 16 -16.60 -5.03 -11.89
C GLN A 16 -16.03 -5.80 -13.10
N THR A 17 -16.46 -5.49 -14.32
CA THR A 17 -15.84 -6.02 -15.56
C THR A 17 -14.49 -5.34 -15.86
N ILE A 18 -14.30 -4.06 -15.51
CA ILE A 18 -13.05 -3.36 -15.82
C ILE A 18 -11.96 -3.67 -14.77
N GLU A 19 -12.30 -3.90 -13.50
CA GLU A 19 -11.35 -4.31 -12.45
C GLU A 19 -11.28 -5.83 -12.24
N GLY A 20 -12.33 -6.60 -12.58
CA GLY A 20 -12.44 -8.04 -12.30
C GLY A 20 -12.40 -8.99 -13.51
N LEU A 21 -12.41 -8.50 -14.75
CA LEU A 21 -12.42 -9.35 -15.97
C LEU A 21 -11.01 -9.59 -16.56
N VAL A 22 -9.95 -9.39 -15.77
CA VAL A 22 -8.61 -9.90 -16.08
C VAL A 22 -8.48 -11.33 -15.51
N ARG A 23 -9.19 -12.29 -16.12
CA ARG A 23 -8.78 -13.71 -16.26
C ARG A 23 -9.79 -14.43 -17.19
N PHE A 24 -9.21 -15.24 -18.11
CA PHE A 24 -9.76 -16.25 -19.05
C PHE A 24 -10.06 -15.83 -20.51
N PRO A 25 -9.84 -16.70 -21.54
CA PRO A 25 -9.33 -18.08 -21.54
C PRO A 25 -7.94 -18.23 -22.21
N LYS A 26 -7.25 -19.36 -21.94
CA LYS A 26 -6.06 -19.78 -22.71
C LYS A 26 -6.44 -19.95 -24.18
N SER A 27 -6.02 -19.01 -25.04
CA SER A 27 -6.03 -19.25 -26.49
C SER A 27 -4.83 -20.15 -26.82
N LYS A 28 -5.09 -21.23 -27.55
CA LYS A 28 -4.03 -22.03 -28.16
C LYS A 28 -3.26 -21.11 -29.11
N ALA A 29 -2.01 -20.80 -28.77
CA ALA A 29 -1.09 -20.13 -29.65
C ALA A 29 -0.88 -20.99 -30.91
N LYS A 30 -1.50 -20.60 -32.02
CA LYS A 30 -0.93 -20.88 -33.33
C LYS A 30 0.15 -19.84 -33.54
N SER A 31 1.38 -20.34 -33.66
CA SER A 31 2.53 -19.59 -34.15
C SER A 31 2.23 -19.10 -35.57
N GLU A 32 1.85 -17.84 -35.69
CA GLU A 32 1.99 -17.08 -36.93
C GLU A 32 2.96 -15.94 -36.63
N THR A 33 4.21 -16.15 -37.04
CA THR A 33 5.26 -15.14 -37.06
C THR A 33 4.86 -14.01 -37.99
N LYS A 34 4.22 -12.96 -37.44
CA LYS A 34 4.20 -11.65 -38.07
C LYS A 34 5.61 -11.04 -38.00
N PRO A 35 6.05 -10.31 -39.04
CA PRO A 35 7.40 -9.75 -39.09
C PRO A 35 7.63 -8.83 -37.88
N VAL A 36 8.87 -8.83 -37.38
CA VAL A 36 9.33 -7.97 -36.28
C VAL A 36 8.92 -6.54 -36.58
N SER A 37 7.88 -6.07 -35.90
CA SER A 37 7.51 -4.66 -35.89
C SER A 37 8.71 -3.87 -35.42
N THR A 38 9.19 -2.93 -36.23
CA THR A 38 10.14 -1.90 -35.82
C THR A 38 9.44 -0.92 -34.89
N SER A 39 9.00 -1.38 -33.72
CA SER A 39 8.33 -0.54 -32.73
C SER A 39 9.30 0.54 -32.29
N VAL A 40 8.97 1.79 -32.62
CA VAL A 40 9.67 2.97 -32.11
C VAL A 40 9.09 3.24 -30.73
N PHE A 41 9.96 3.42 -29.74
CA PHE A 41 9.58 3.73 -28.37
C PHE A 41 9.86 5.20 -28.07
N VAL A 42 9.01 5.78 -27.23
CA VAL A 42 9.13 7.14 -26.71
C VAL A 42 8.97 7.13 -25.20
N ASP A 43 9.62 8.08 -24.55
CA ASP A 43 9.37 8.45 -23.17
C ASP A 43 8.35 9.59 -23.17
N LEU A 44 7.35 9.48 -22.29
CA LEU A 44 6.21 10.38 -22.22
C LEU A 44 6.21 11.16 -20.91
N GLU A 45 5.94 12.46 -21.02
CA GLU A 45 5.44 13.27 -19.91
C GLU A 45 4.04 13.77 -20.25
N ILE A 46 3.04 13.27 -19.53
CA ILE A 46 1.63 13.61 -19.73
C ILE A 46 1.18 14.48 -18.58
N GLN A 47 0.87 15.75 -18.86
CA GLN A 47 0.24 16.66 -17.92
C GLN A 47 -1.27 16.66 -18.14
N PHE A 48 -2.03 16.13 -17.19
CA PHE A 48 -3.49 16.20 -17.18
C PHE A 48 -3.92 17.51 -16.53
N ILE A 49 -4.34 18.48 -17.35
CA ILE A 49 -4.53 19.87 -16.93
C ILE A 49 -5.86 20.02 -16.18
N GLY A 50 -6.97 19.71 -16.85
CA GLY A 50 -8.31 19.97 -16.33
C GLY A 50 -9.41 19.55 -17.29
N ALA A 51 -10.66 19.76 -16.86
CA ALA A 51 -11.84 19.62 -17.69
C ALA A 51 -12.84 20.74 -17.41
N SER A 52 -13.85 20.90 -18.27
CA SER A 52 -14.94 21.87 -18.07
C SER A 52 -16.28 21.33 -18.55
N GLU A 53 -17.36 21.98 -18.11
CA GLU A 53 -18.73 21.68 -18.53
C GLU A 53 -19.12 20.22 -18.23
N LEU A 54 -18.56 19.66 -17.16
CA LEU A 54 -18.93 18.32 -16.72
C LEU A 54 -20.40 18.31 -16.28
N PRO A 55 -21.18 17.28 -16.66
CA PRO A 55 -22.57 17.18 -16.26
C PRO A 55 -22.68 17.05 -14.74
N LYS A 56 -23.72 17.65 -14.18
CA LYS A 56 -24.11 17.39 -12.80
C LYS A 56 -24.51 15.92 -12.66
N MET A 57 -23.86 15.22 -11.73
CA MET A 57 -24.09 13.78 -11.51
C MET A 57 -24.61 13.51 -10.08
N ASP A 58 -24.40 14.44 -9.14
CA ASP A 58 -24.89 14.37 -7.77
C ASP A 58 -26.31 14.93 -7.54
N VAL A 59 -26.98 14.39 -6.51
CA VAL A 59 -28.26 14.92 -5.99
C VAL A 59 -28.06 16.26 -5.28
N VAL A 60 -26.96 16.39 -4.52
CA VAL A 60 -26.54 17.58 -3.76
C VAL A 60 -25.07 17.85 -4.08
N GLY A 61 -24.70 19.09 -4.43
CA GLY A 61 -23.38 19.40 -5.02
C GLY A 61 -23.43 19.40 -6.55
N ILE A 62 -22.29 19.60 -7.22
CA ILE A 62 -22.16 19.56 -8.68
C ILE A 62 -21.72 18.16 -9.15
N ALA A 63 -20.43 17.88 -8.95
CA ALA A 63 -19.74 16.62 -9.17
C ALA A 63 -18.44 16.69 -8.36
N ASP A 64 -17.91 15.54 -7.96
CA ASP A 64 -16.60 15.31 -7.38
C ASP A 64 -15.71 14.56 -8.39
N PRO A 65 -15.30 15.19 -9.51
CA PRO A 65 -14.67 14.50 -10.62
C PRO A 65 -13.26 13.98 -10.33
N TYR A 66 -12.97 12.81 -10.90
CA TYR A 66 -11.63 12.25 -11.07
C TYR A 66 -11.55 11.50 -12.42
N PHE A 67 -10.35 11.12 -12.84
CA PHE A 67 -10.18 10.32 -14.05
C PHE A 67 -9.24 9.13 -13.85
N VAL A 68 -9.42 8.13 -14.70
CA VAL A 68 -8.54 6.97 -14.86
C VAL A 68 -7.98 7.03 -16.27
N ALA A 69 -6.67 7.19 -16.40
CA ALA A 69 -5.94 7.13 -17.66
C ALA A 69 -5.25 5.78 -17.80
N LYS A 70 -5.27 5.18 -19.01
CA LYS A 70 -4.63 3.90 -19.32
C LYS A 70 -3.87 3.99 -20.64
N LEU A 71 -2.67 3.43 -20.68
CA LEU A 71 -1.92 3.23 -21.92
C LEU A 71 -1.99 1.75 -22.30
N ASP A 72 -2.68 1.43 -23.40
CA ASP A 72 -2.89 0.08 -23.94
C ASP A 72 -3.32 -0.99 -22.91
N ASN A 73 -3.99 -0.58 -21.82
CA ASN A 73 -4.30 -1.42 -20.65
C ASN A 73 -3.06 -2.11 -20.01
N ARG A 74 -1.87 -1.54 -20.19
CA ARG A 74 -0.59 -2.03 -19.64
C ARG A 74 -0.19 -1.32 -18.37
N ILE A 75 -0.51 -0.03 -18.28
CA ILE A 75 -0.24 0.81 -17.12
C ILE A 75 -1.38 1.83 -16.97
N SER A 76 -1.72 2.17 -15.74
CA SER A 76 -2.79 3.11 -15.43
C SER A 76 -2.34 4.21 -14.48
N PHE A 77 -3.04 5.33 -14.57
CA PHE A 77 -2.93 6.48 -13.68
C PHE A 77 -4.32 6.86 -13.21
N VAL A 78 -4.47 7.18 -11.93
CA VAL A 78 -5.74 7.64 -11.37
C VAL A 78 -5.51 8.99 -10.71
N SER A 79 -6.33 9.98 -11.06
CA SER A 79 -6.19 11.34 -10.55
C SER A 79 -6.67 11.48 -9.11
N ASN A 80 -6.40 12.63 -8.51
CA ASN A 80 -7.08 13.06 -7.31
C ASN A 80 -8.54 13.38 -7.61
N VAL A 81 -9.37 13.32 -6.56
CA VAL A 81 -10.78 13.75 -6.60
C VAL A 81 -10.83 15.24 -6.28
N ILE A 82 -11.45 16.04 -7.15
CA ILE A 82 -11.65 17.48 -6.90
C ILE A 82 -13.11 17.69 -6.51
N LYS A 83 -13.37 18.27 -5.33
CA LYS A 83 -14.74 18.38 -4.81
C LYS A 83 -15.56 19.47 -5.50
N ASN A 84 -16.84 19.18 -5.67
CA ASN A 84 -17.93 20.11 -5.96
C ASN A 84 -17.62 21.09 -7.10
N THR A 85 -17.23 20.57 -8.26
CA THR A 85 -16.88 21.37 -9.44
C THR A 85 -17.26 20.67 -10.73
N ASP A 86 -17.71 21.45 -11.71
CA ASP A 86 -17.86 21.05 -13.12
C ASP A 86 -16.64 21.48 -13.98
N MET A 87 -15.66 22.14 -13.36
CA MET A 87 -14.43 22.62 -13.99
C MET A 87 -13.20 22.22 -13.17
N PRO A 88 -12.91 20.91 -13.03
CA PRO A 88 -11.75 20.47 -12.26
C PRO A 88 -10.44 20.89 -12.91
N VAL A 89 -9.50 21.32 -12.09
CA VAL A 89 -8.09 21.53 -12.46
C VAL A 89 -7.25 20.55 -11.65
N TRP A 90 -6.75 19.50 -12.32
CA TRP A 90 -5.90 18.50 -11.68
C TRP A 90 -4.44 18.93 -11.71
N ASN A 91 -3.96 19.40 -12.87
CA ASN A 91 -2.54 19.71 -13.11
C ASN A 91 -1.58 18.61 -12.65
N GLU A 92 -1.97 17.35 -12.87
CA GLU A 92 -1.17 16.21 -12.42
C GLU A 92 -0.28 15.67 -13.55
N LEU A 93 0.95 15.31 -13.20
CA LEU A 93 1.96 14.82 -14.13
C LEU A 93 2.07 13.29 -14.06
N TRP A 94 2.24 12.66 -15.21
CA TRP A 94 2.53 11.23 -15.34
C TRP A 94 3.70 11.01 -16.30
N LYS A 95 4.77 10.39 -15.81
CA LYS A 95 5.97 10.08 -16.59
C LYS A 95 6.07 8.58 -16.81
N ILE A 96 6.20 8.16 -18.07
CA ILE A 96 6.36 6.76 -18.47
C ILE A 96 7.49 6.65 -19.47
N LYS A 97 8.39 5.70 -19.29
CA LYS A 97 9.41 5.35 -20.28
C LYS A 97 8.96 4.21 -21.19
N ASN A 98 9.61 4.10 -22.34
CA ASN A 98 9.52 2.92 -23.20
C ASN A 98 8.09 2.64 -23.71
N VAL A 99 7.36 3.68 -24.11
CA VAL A 99 6.00 3.55 -24.65
C VAL A 99 6.06 3.43 -26.17
N PRO A 100 5.43 2.42 -26.79
CA PRO A 100 5.33 2.35 -28.25
C PRO A 100 4.66 3.62 -28.82
N THR A 101 5.19 4.17 -29.92
CA THR A 101 4.58 5.34 -30.58
C THR A 101 3.16 5.10 -31.09
N THR A 102 2.76 3.83 -31.24
CA THR A 102 1.42 3.40 -31.62
C THR A 102 0.45 3.26 -30.45
N ALA A 103 0.90 3.50 -29.22
CA ALA A 103 0.08 3.36 -28.03
C ALA A 103 -1.09 4.33 -28.02
N ILE A 104 -2.20 3.87 -27.44
CA ILE A 104 -3.41 4.65 -27.25
C ILE A 104 -3.57 4.99 -25.77
N LEU A 105 -3.79 6.29 -25.51
CA LEU A 105 -4.18 6.81 -24.21
C LEU A 105 -5.71 6.82 -24.14
N GLN A 106 -6.28 5.94 -23.31
CA GLN A 106 -7.69 5.97 -22.94
C GLN A 106 -7.84 6.74 -21.62
N VAL A 107 -8.80 7.65 -21.54
CA VAL A 107 -9.13 8.37 -20.30
C VAL A 107 -10.62 8.22 -20.03
N VAL A 108 -10.94 7.76 -18.82
CA VAL A 108 -12.31 7.64 -18.31
C VAL A 108 -12.49 8.65 -17.18
N VAL A 109 -13.49 9.53 -17.31
CA VAL A 109 -13.87 10.51 -16.29
C VAL A 109 -15.03 9.97 -15.47
N MET A 110 -14.88 10.07 -14.16
CA MET A 110 -15.78 9.53 -13.15
C MET A 110 -16.16 10.63 -12.15
N ASP A 111 -17.30 10.45 -11.52
CA ASP A 111 -17.82 11.30 -10.46
C ASP A 111 -17.87 10.54 -9.14
N LYS A 112 -17.18 11.06 -8.12
CA LYS A 112 -17.06 10.38 -6.83
C LYS A 112 -18.33 10.55 -6.01
N ASP A 113 -19.09 9.48 -5.86
CA ASP A 113 -20.29 9.48 -5.02
C ASP A 113 -19.98 9.04 -3.58
N GLU A 114 -19.83 9.99 -2.65
CA GLU A 114 -19.63 9.64 -1.23
C GLU A 114 -20.83 8.84 -0.67
N GLY A 115 -20.57 7.67 -0.08
CA GLY A 115 -21.58 6.80 0.53
C GLY A 115 -22.31 5.86 -0.43
N LYS A 116 -22.02 5.88 -1.74
CA LYS A 116 -22.50 4.86 -2.69
C LYS A 116 -21.43 3.78 -2.93
N MET A 117 -21.89 2.58 -3.31
CA MET A 117 -21.02 1.45 -3.66
C MET A 117 -20.33 1.62 -5.01
N THR A 118 -20.80 2.54 -5.85
CA THR A 118 -20.30 2.77 -7.21
C THR A 118 -20.29 4.25 -7.51
N ASP A 119 -19.22 4.69 -8.16
CA ASP A 119 -19.04 6.06 -8.64
C ASP A 119 -19.81 6.28 -9.96
N GLY A 120 -20.22 7.52 -10.21
CA GLY A 120 -20.94 7.93 -11.41
C GLY A 120 -20.05 7.96 -12.63
N TYR A 121 -20.46 7.33 -13.73
CA TYR A 121 -19.74 7.45 -15.01
C TYR A 121 -20.07 8.77 -15.69
N VAL A 122 -19.06 9.60 -15.98
CA VAL A 122 -19.23 10.87 -16.69
C VAL A 122 -19.10 10.67 -18.20
N GLY A 123 -17.98 10.08 -18.62
CA GLY A 123 -17.67 9.83 -20.02
C GLY A 123 -16.22 9.39 -20.22
N GLU A 124 -15.82 9.17 -21.46
CA GLU A 124 -14.47 8.72 -21.80
C GLU A 124 -13.99 9.32 -23.14
N PHE A 125 -12.70 9.21 -23.40
CA PHE A 125 -12.13 9.49 -24.72
C PHE A 125 -10.84 8.68 -24.94
N GLU A 126 -10.42 8.60 -26.20
CA GLU A 126 -9.12 8.05 -26.60
C GLU A 126 -8.33 9.09 -27.41
N THR A 127 -7.01 9.08 -27.24
CA THR A 127 -6.10 9.89 -28.06
C THR A 127 -4.76 9.18 -28.26
N THR A 128 -4.02 9.58 -29.28
CA THR A 128 -2.66 9.07 -29.52
C THR A 128 -1.68 9.59 -28.47
N VAL A 129 -0.46 9.02 -28.44
CA VAL A 129 0.64 9.55 -27.62
C VAL A 129 1.48 10.64 -28.31
N ALA A 130 0.99 11.20 -29.42
CA ALA A 130 1.70 12.27 -30.13
C ALA A 130 1.83 13.54 -29.26
N ALA A 131 3.00 14.17 -29.33
CA ALA A 131 3.30 15.38 -28.57
C ALA A 131 2.38 16.56 -28.94
N GLY A 132 2.12 17.42 -27.96
CA GLY A 132 1.32 18.63 -28.11
C GLY A 132 0.29 18.82 -27.00
N ALA A 133 -0.25 20.03 -26.93
CA ALA A 133 -1.45 20.31 -26.15
C ALA A 133 -2.67 19.78 -26.91
N LYS A 134 -3.60 19.15 -26.18
CA LYS A 134 -4.81 18.55 -26.72
C LYS A 134 -6.01 19.03 -25.93
N GLU A 135 -7.05 19.38 -26.67
CA GLU A 135 -8.41 19.56 -26.18
C GLU A 135 -9.23 18.43 -26.78
N VAL A 136 -9.87 17.64 -25.93
CA VAL A 136 -10.60 16.43 -26.34
C VAL A 136 -12.00 16.45 -25.74
N GLU A 137 -13.00 16.21 -26.58
CA GLU A 137 -14.39 16.11 -26.14
C GLU A 137 -14.60 14.80 -25.36
N ILE A 138 -15.18 14.90 -24.16
CA ILE A 138 -15.53 13.75 -23.32
C ILE A 138 -16.82 13.14 -23.87
N GLN A 139 -16.76 11.86 -24.24
CA GLN A 139 -17.88 11.14 -24.84
C GLN A 139 -18.71 10.40 -23.79
N GLY A 140 -20.02 10.67 -23.77
CA GLY A 140 -20.98 9.96 -22.91
C GLY A 140 -21.53 8.68 -23.55
N PRO A 141 -22.28 7.85 -22.79
CA PRO A 141 -22.91 6.65 -23.33
C PRO A 141 -24.19 7.01 -24.11
N MET A 142 -24.25 6.65 -25.41
CA MET A 142 -25.37 6.81 -26.37
C MET A 142 -26.10 8.17 -26.42
N LEU A 143 -26.35 8.71 -27.63
CA LEU A 143 -27.16 9.90 -27.97
C LEU A 143 -26.81 11.24 -27.27
N ARG A 144 -26.08 11.26 -26.15
CA ARG A 144 -25.53 12.45 -25.47
C ARG A 144 -24.02 12.49 -25.71
N ARG A 145 -23.63 13.13 -26.81
CA ARG A 145 -22.26 13.05 -27.37
C ARG A 145 -21.24 13.81 -26.53
N ASN A 146 -21.48 15.10 -26.26
CA ASN A 146 -20.53 15.94 -25.53
C ASN A 146 -20.88 16.00 -24.02
N ARG A 147 -19.91 15.65 -23.16
CA ARG A 147 -19.98 15.70 -21.69
C ARG A 147 -18.92 16.62 -21.08
N GLY A 148 -18.49 17.62 -21.84
CA GLY A 148 -17.44 18.55 -21.48
C GLY A 148 -16.18 18.35 -22.31
N ASN A 149 -15.21 19.24 -22.09
CA ASN A 149 -13.89 19.19 -22.74
C ASN A 149 -12.82 18.84 -21.71
N PHE A 150 -11.82 18.08 -22.13
CA PHE A 150 -10.67 17.70 -21.33
C PHE A 150 -9.40 18.25 -21.97
N TRP A 151 -8.53 18.86 -21.15
CA TRP A 151 -7.23 19.39 -21.59
C TRP A 151 -6.08 18.57 -21.02
N LEU A 152 -5.15 18.22 -21.90
CA LEU A 152 -3.88 17.59 -21.51
C LEU A 152 -2.75 18.03 -22.43
N LYS A 153 -1.52 17.94 -21.95
CA LYS A 153 -0.31 18.18 -22.74
C LYS A 153 0.56 16.93 -22.70
N ILE A 154 0.99 16.48 -23.87
CA ILE A 154 1.95 15.37 -24.00
C ILE A 154 3.28 15.92 -24.50
N GLU A 155 4.35 15.63 -23.78
CA GLU A 155 5.71 15.68 -24.28
C GLU A 155 6.14 14.25 -24.60
N SER A 156 6.72 14.05 -25.79
CA SER A 156 7.12 12.75 -26.29
C SER A 156 8.54 12.86 -26.83
N THR A 157 9.47 12.14 -26.21
CA THR A 157 10.89 12.11 -26.61
C THR A 157 11.26 10.70 -27.05
N PRO A 158 12.04 10.51 -28.12
CA PRO A 158 12.51 9.17 -28.49
C PRO A 158 13.26 8.50 -27.34
N THR A 159 12.93 7.24 -27.04
CA THR A 159 13.62 6.49 -25.99
C THR A 159 15.08 6.28 -26.38
N SER A 160 16.01 6.55 -25.45
CA SER A 160 17.45 6.45 -25.68
C SER A 160 17.98 5.01 -25.66
N ASP A 161 17.41 4.14 -24.83
CA ASP A 161 17.81 2.74 -24.70
C ASP A 161 16.73 1.81 -25.26
N ARG A 162 16.95 1.37 -26.50
CA ARG A 162 16.03 0.46 -27.20
C ARG A 162 15.97 -0.93 -26.58
N ASP A 163 17.08 -1.43 -26.05
CA ASP A 163 17.13 -2.79 -25.49
C ASP A 163 16.39 -2.84 -24.16
N GLN A 164 16.57 -1.81 -23.31
CA GLN A 164 15.74 -1.61 -22.13
C GLN A 164 14.26 -1.47 -22.51
N ALA A 165 13.94 -0.74 -23.58
CA ALA A 165 12.55 -0.55 -24.00
C ALA A 165 11.85 -1.85 -24.41
N LEU A 166 12.57 -2.73 -25.10
CA LEU A 166 12.06 -4.05 -25.46
C LEU A 166 11.86 -4.94 -24.23
N LYS A 167 12.71 -4.79 -23.21
CA LYS A 167 12.65 -5.59 -21.99
C LYS A 167 11.61 -5.08 -20.99
N PHE A 168 11.45 -3.76 -20.87
CA PHE A 168 10.61 -3.10 -19.88
C PHE A 168 9.72 -2.01 -20.53
N PRO A 169 8.74 -2.39 -21.35
CA PRO A 169 7.83 -1.44 -21.96
C PRO A 169 6.86 -0.88 -20.91
N TYR A 170 6.40 0.36 -21.10
CA TYR A 170 5.48 1.08 -20.19
C TYR A 170 6.02 1.21 -18.75
N LEU A 171 7.30 1.54 -18.61
CA LEU A 171 7.93 1.63 -17.29
C LEU A 171 7.55 2.93 -16.59
N PHE A 172 6.91 2.83 -15.42
CA PHE A 172 6.59 4.00 -14.60
C PHE A 172 7.86 4.76 -14.18
N ASN A 173 7.87 6.07 -14.44
CA ASN A 173 9.02 6.94 -14.19
C ASN A 173 8.69 8.15 -13.29
N GLY A 174 7.57 8.09 -12.58
CA GLY A 174 7.17 9.08 -11.60
C GLY A 174 6.12 10.08 -12.11
N PRO A 175 5.90 11.17 -11.37
CA PRO A 175 6.40 11.44 -10.01
C PRO A 175 5.95 10.37 -9.00
N ILE A 176 6.65 10.21 -7.87
CA ILE A 176 6.27 9.25 -6.82
C ILE A 176 5.04 9.79 -6.11
N ARG A 177 3.87 9.27 -6.47
CA ARG A 177 2.58 9.74 -5.94
C ARG A 177 2.11 8.85 -4.81
N TYR A 178 1.51 9.45 -3.79
CA TYR A 178 0.85 8.71 -2.72
C TYR A 178 -0.64 9.02 -2.63
N SER A 179 -1.39 8.05 -2.13
CA SER A 179 -2.71 8.24 -1.54
C SER A 179 -2.73 7.65 -0.14
N ARG A 180 -3.23 8.45 0.82
CA ARG A 180 -3.49 8.06 2.20
C ARG A 180 -4.99 7.98 2.41
N HIS A 181 -5.47 6.81 2.80
CA HIS A 181 -6.88 6.54 2.97
C HIS A 181 -7.20 6.45 4.45
N PHE A 182 -8.16 7.26 4.91
CA PHE A 182 -8.64 7.23 6.28
C PHE A 182 -9.96 6.48 6.33
N SER A 183 -10.08 5.48 7.20
CA SER A 183 -11.36 4.80 7.42
C SER A 183 -11.92 5.12 8.81
N PRO A 184 -12.87 6.07 8.92
CA PRO A 184 -13.58 6.31 10.19
C PRO A 184 -14.62 5.22 10.47
N THR A 185 -15.09 4.51 9.45
CA THR A 185 -16.14 3.49 9.53
C THR A 185 -15.64 2.08 9.83
N ALA A 186 -14.33 1.82 9.71
CA ALA A 186 -13.71 0.57 10.14
C ALA A 186 -14.08 0.23 11.61
N GLY A 187 -14.00 1.21 12.51
CA GLY A 187 -14.40 1.04 13.92
C GLY A 187 -15.90 0.79 14.14
N LEU A 188 -16.77 1.08 13.16
CA LEU A 188 -18.23 0.93 13.30
C LEU A 188 -18.72 -0.47 12.90
N PHE A 189 -17.92 -1.21 12.13
CA PHE A 189 -18.19 -2.61 11.74
C PHE A 189 -17.55 -3.63 12.67
N THR A 190 -16.70 -3.17 13.58
CA THR A 190 -16.11 -3.97 14.66
C THR A 190 -16.77 -3.52 15.96
N ASN A 191 -16.97 -4.42 16.92
CA ASN A 191 -17.59 -4.12 18.23
C ASN A 191 -16.67 -3.27 19.14
N LEU A 192 -15.77 -2.48 18.54
CA LEU A 192 -14.78 -1.66 19.22
C LEU A 192 -15.34 -0.24 19.36
N ASP A 193 -15.63 0.17 20.60
CA ASP A 193 -16.23 1.46 20.97
C ASP A 193 -15.33 2.68 20.71
N GLU A 194 -14.17 2.50 20.05
CA GLU A 194 -13.27 3.58 19.69
C GLU A 194 -13.07 3.64 18.18
N ALA A 195 -13.55 4.73 17.56
CA ALA A 195 -13.14 5.15 16.23
C ALA A 195 -11.62 5.45 16.24
N ARG A 196 -10.79 4.41 16.13
CA ARG A 196 -9.37 4.52 15.78
C ARG A 196 -9.32 4.76 14.29
N LEU A 197 -8.88 5.96 13.90
CA LEU A 197 -8.69 6.35 12.50
C LEU A 197 -7.58 5.50 11.90
N TYR A 198 -7.94 4.43 11.21
CA TYR A 198 -6.97 3.62 10.49
C TYR A 198 -6.53 4.33 9.20
N SER A 199 -5.22 4.29 8.93
CA SER A 199 -4.63 4.81 7.71
C SER A 199 -4.02 3.67 6.90
N THR A 200 -4.35 3.58 5.62
CA THR A 200 -3.54 2.84 4.65
C THR A 200 -2.87 3.81 3.71
N TRP A 201 -1.68 3.44 3.26
CA TRP A 201 -0.92 4.20 2.27
C TRP A 201 -0.75 3.35 1.02
N LYS A 202 -0.82 4.02 -0.13
CA LYS A 202 -0.47 3.48 -1.43
C LYS A 202 0.46 4.47 -2.12
N ILE A 203 1.66 4.02 -2.45
CA ILE A 203 2.70 4.83 -3.09
C ILE A 203 3.09 4.15 -4.41
N TYR A 204 3.06 4.90 -5.51
CA TYR A 204 3.61 4.42 -6.78
C TYR A 204 5.11 4.71 -6.82
N ILE A 205 5.91 3.65 -6.74
CA ILE A 205 7.37 3.72 -6.77
C ILE A 205 7.90 3.36 -8.16
N ARG A 206 9.00 3.99 -8.54
CA ARG A 206 9.63 3.85 -9.86
C ARG A 206 10.46 2.58 -9.95
N GLY A 207 10.51 2.01 -11.15
CA GLY A 207 11.53 1.03 -11.50
C GLY A 207 11.34 -0.38 -10.95
N VAL A 208 10.21 -0.75 -10.34
CA VAL A 208 10.01 -2.09 -9.75
C VAL A 208 10.40 -3.24 -10.70
N PRO A 209 10.01 -3.24 -12.00
CA PRO A 209 10.46 -4.27 -12.93
C PRO A 209 11.97 -4.29 -13.19
N LEU A 210 12.70 -3.19 -13.01
CA LEU A 210 14.15 -3.14 -13.20
C LEU A 210 14.89 -3.96 -12.14
N PHE A 211 14.40 -3.96 -10.89
CA PHE A 211 15.01 -4.68 -9.77
C PHE A 211 14.54 -6.13 -9.70
N PHE A 212 13.23 -6.36 -9.87
CA PHE A 212 12.62 -7.68 -9.72
C PHE A 212 12.53 -8.47 -11.03
N GLY A 213 12.58 -7.83 -12.20
CA GLY A 213 12.33 -8.50 -13.48
C GLY A 213 10.96 -9.17 -13.50
N ASP A 214 10.94 -10.46 -13.82
CA ASP A 214 9.74 -11.31 -13.76
C ASP A 214 9.64 -12.13 -12.46
N THR A 215 10.37 -11.72 -11.42
CA THR A 215 10.32 -12.39 -10.11
C THR A 215 9.06 -11.96 -9.36
N TYR A 216 8.32 -12.95 -8.86
CA TYR A 216 7.13 -12.79 -8.03
C TYR A 216 7.19 -13.79 -6.88
N GLN A 217 6.74 -13.37 -5.70
CA GLN A 217 6.65 -14.18 -4.49
C GLN A 217 5.20 -14.67 -4.34
N HIS A 218 5.02 -15.98 -4.43
CA HIS A 218 3.70 -16.61 -4.31
C HIS A 218 3.30 -16.73 -2.84
N TRP A 219 1.99 -16.78 -2.56
CA TRP A 219 1.51 -17.02 -1.20
C TRP A 219 2.05 -18.37 -0.65
N ASN A 220 2.28 -18.42 0.65
CA ASN A 220 2.90 -19.54 1.35
C ASN A 220 1.94 -20.72 1.50
N ALA A 221 2.03 -21.67 0.58
CA ALA A 221 1.23 -22.90 0.55
C ALA A 221 1.35 -23.78 1.80
N ASN A 222 2.47 -23.66 2.52
CA ASN A 222 2.75 -24.49 3.70
C ASN A 222 2.32 -23.81 5.00
N HIS A 223 1.80 -22.58 4.94
CA HIS A 223 1.31 -21.85 6.11
C HIS A 223 -0.21 -21.95 6.21
N ILE A 224 -0.72 -22.60 7.25
CA ILE A 224 -2.15 -22.91 7.41
C ILE A 224 -3.04 -21.65 7.32
N PRO A 225 -2.73 -20.53 8.01
CA PRO A 225 -3.50 -19.30 7.88
C PRO A 225 -3.56 -18.78 6.43
N ALA A 226 -2.43 -18.77 5.71
CA ALA A 226 -2.39 -18.36 4.30
C ALA A 226 -3.18 -19.34 3.41
N ALA A 227 -3.04 -20.65 3.63
CA ALA A 227 -3.77 -21.67 2.90
C ALA A 227 -5.28 -21.52 3.05
N SER A 228 -5.80 -21.14 4.23
CA SER A 228 -7.23 -20.90 4.43
C SER A 228 -7.81 -19.80 3.54
N ILE A 229 -6.99 -18.82 3.14
CA ILE A 229 -7.36 -17.72 2.25
C ILE A 229 -7.37 -18.21 0.81
N PHE A 230 -6.37 -18.99 0.38
CA PHE A 230 -6.19 -19.30 -1.04
C PHE A 230 -6.74 -20.66 -1.48
N GLN A 231 -6.89 -21.60 -0.54
CA GLN A 231 -7.25 -22.99 -0.80
C GLN A 231 -8.34 -23.51 0.15
N GLY A 232 -9.07 -24.53 -0.30
CA GLY A 232 -10.10 -25.18 0.50
C GLY A 232 -11.52 -24.63 0.29
N PRO A 233 -12.53 -25.31 0.85
CA PRO A 233 -13.95 -25.07 0.57
C PRO A 233 -14.47 -23.71 1.06
N THR A 234 -13.83 -23.10 2.07
CA THR A 234 -14.22 -21.81 2.65
C THR A 234 -13.44 -20.62 2.09
N SER A 235 -12.36 -20.86 1.33
CA SER A 235 -11.44 -19.83 0.83
C SER A 235 -12.12 -18.69 0.08
N LEU A 236 -13.14 -18.97 -0.73
CA LEU A 236 -13.86 -17.94 -1.48
C LEU A 236 -14.58 -16.96 -0.55
N ALA A 237 -15.21 -17.44 0.53
CA ALA A 237 -15.90 -16.59 1.48
C ALA A 237 -14.91 -15.71 2.27
N ILE A 238 -13.79 -16.32 2.71
CA ILE A 238 -12.71 -15.60 3.40
C ILE A 238 -12.13 -14.50 2.49
N ARG A 239 -11.72 -14.83 1.26
CA ARG A 239 -11.23 -13.84 0.29
C ARG A 239 -12.25 -12.75 0.01
N SER A 240 -13.52 -13.11 -0.17
CA SER A 240 -14.56 -12.11 -0.45
C SER A 240 -14.69 -11.08 0.67
N GLY A 241 -14.56 -11.52 1.93
CA GLY A 241 -14.53 -10.64 3.10
C GLY A 241 -13.29 -9.74 3.13
N ILE A 242 -12.10 -10.32 2.95
CA ILE A 242 -10.84 -9.53 2.90
C ILE A 242 -10.87 -8.53 1.74
N GLN A 243 -11.31 -8.93 0.55
CA GLN A 243 -11.43 -8.04 -0.60
C GLN A 243 -12.48 -6.93 -0.38
N ALA A 244 -13.54 -7.19 0.39
CA ALA A 244 -14.46 -6.13 0.81
C ALA A 244 -13.78 -5.13 1.75
N GLY A 245 -12.98 -5.61 2.71
CA GLY A 245 -12.13 -4.78 3.56
C GLY A 245 -11.14 -3.96 2.74
N HIS A 246 -10.44 -4.57 1.78
CA HIS A 246 -9.52 -3.89 0.87
C HIS A 246 -10.22 -2.76 0.12
N ARG A 247 -11.36 -3.05 -0.50
CA ARG A 247 -12.15 -2.04 -1.23
C ARG A 247 -12.58 -0.89 -0.33
N MET A 248 -12.95 -1.16 0.91
CA MET A 248 -13.32 -0.12 1.88
C MET A 248 -12.12 0.75 2.27
N LEU A 249 -10.98 0.12 2.54
CA LEU A 249 -9.78 0.79 3.03
C LEU A 249 -9.05 1.57 1.96
N TYR A 250 -8.99 1.04 0.73
CA TYR A 250 -8.41 1.73 -0.42
C TYR A 250 -9.45 2.48 -1.25
N ALA A 251 -10.69 2.61 -0.74
CA ALA A 251 -11.71 3.42 -1.38
C ALA A 251 -11.18 4.85 -1.57
N ARG A 252 -11.33 5.37 -2.78
CA ARG A 252 -11.13 6.80 -3.00
C ARG A 252 -12.26 7.54 -2.34
N THR A 253 -11.90 8.50 -1.49
CA THR A 253 -12.84 9.49 -0.96
C THR A 253 -12.23 10.86 -1.23
N ALA A 254 -13.06 11.88 -1.23
CA ALA A 254 -12.56 13.23 -1.36
C ALA A 254 -11.94 13.76 -0.05
N THR A 255 -11.91 12.94 1.01
CA THR A 255 -11.18 13.20 2.28
C THR A 255 -9.83 12.49 2.36
N ASN A 256 -9.45 11.71 1.36
CA ASN A 256 -8.14 11.07 1.32
C ASN A 256 -7.03 12.12 1.19
N GLY A 257 -5.86 11.83 1.79
CA GLY A 257 -4.65 12.60 1.53
C GLY A 257 -4.03 12.18 0.21
N TYR A 258 -3.59 13.14 -0.60
CA TYR A 258 -2.87 12.87 -1.85
C TYR A 258 -1.68 13.80 -1.96
N GLY A 259 -0.62 13.35 -2.63
CA GLY A 259 0.53 14.20 -2.92
C GLY A 259 1.62 13.51 -3.71
N VAL A 260 2.74 14.21 -3.83
CA VAL A 260 3.99 13.73 -4.44
C VAL A 260 5.05 13.67 -3.35
N ILE A 261 5.92 12.67 -3.42
CA ILE A 261 7.11 12.53 -2.59
C ILE A 261 8.30 12.91 -3.46
N GLU A 262 8.97 14.00 -3.13
CA GLU A 262 10.15 14.48 -3.87
C GLU A 262 11.45 14.16 -3.11
N ASN A 263 11.36 14.03 -1.79
CA ASN A 263 12.52 13.85 -0.91
C ASN A 263 12.16 13.08 0.38
N THR A 264 13.16 12.80 1.22
CA THR A 264 13.01 12.13 2.51
C THR A 264 12.04 12.84 3.44
N THR A 265 12.07 14.17 3.50
CA THR A 265 11.17 14.96 4.37
C THR A 265 9.71 14.70 4.03
N ASP A 266 9.35 14.67 2.74
CA ASP A 266 7.99 14.35 2.31
C ASP A 266 7.59 12.92 2.72
N MET A 267 8.51 11.95 2.58
CA MET A 267 8.27 10.56 2.97
C MET A 267 8.04 10.44 4.48
N MET A 268 8.87 11.10 5.29
CA MET A 268 8.73 11.07 6.74
C MET A 268 7.45 11.78 7.18
N GLN A 269 7.07 12.88 6.52
CA GLN A 269 5.81 13.61 6.78
C GLN A 269 4.58 12.70 6.69
N LEU A 270 4.59 11.69 5.80
CA LEU A 270 3.50 10.71 5.69
C LEU A 270 3.31 9.87 6.95
N LEU A 271 4.40 9.66 7.68
CA LEU A 271 4.47 8.83 8.88
C LEU A 271 4.32 9.65 10.17
N HIS A 272 4.13 10.97 10.09
CA HIS A 272 3.72 11.73 11.27
C HIS A 272 2.39 11.18 11.77
N ALA A 273 2.30 11.00 13.08
CA ALA A 273 1.03 10.69 13.70
C ALA A 273 0.09 11.84 13.35
N GLY A 274 -0.91 11.57 12.51
CA GLY A 274 -1.80 12.60 11.99
C GLY A 274 -2.27 13.51 13.11
N SER A 275 -2.41 14.80 12.83
CA SER A 275 -2.86 15.83 13.78
C SER A 275 -4.28 15.53 14.27
N VAL A 276 -4.43 14.49 15.09
CA VAL A 276 -5.66 14.15 15.76
C VAL A 276 -5.82 15.26 16.79
N LYS A 277 -6.64 16.26 16.47
CA LYS A 277 -7.20 17.18 17.46
C LYS A 277 -8.05 16.36 18.43
N ARG A 278 -7.44 15.66 19.39
CA ARG A 278 -8.13 15.03 20.50
C ARG A 278 -7.59 15.55 21.83
N SER A 279 -8.57 15.89 22.66
CA SER A 279 -8.56 16.28 24.08
C SER A 279 -7.63 17.42 24.51
N ALA A 280 -8.25 18.50 24.98
CA ALA A 280 -7.62 19.66 25.60
C ALA A 280 -6.92 19.36 26.96
N ASN A 281 -6.72 18.08 27.30
CA ASN A 281 -6.23 17.63 28.61
C ASN A 281 -4.83 16.99 28.56
N ALA A 282 -4.10 17.06 27.45
CA ALA A 282 -2.68 16.67 27.43
C ALA A 282 -1.87 17.66 28.28
N THR A 283 -1.53 17.27 29.51
CA THR A 283 -1.03 18.18 30.56
C THR A 283 0.49 18.44 30.47
N THR A 284 1.13 18.28 29.32
CA THR A 284 2.59 18.50 29.22
C THR A 284 3.03 18.86 27.80
N THR A 285 3.73 19.98 27.65
CA THR A 285 4.32 20.49 26.39
C THR A 285 5.19 19.45 25.68
N ILE A 286 5.82 18.54 26.45
CA ILE A 286 6.70 17.46 25.95
C ILE A 286 5.88 16.36 25.26
N GLN A 287 4.80 15.88 25.87
CA GLN A 287 3.98 14.81 25.28
C GLN A 287 3.31 15.26 23.98
N LYS A 288 2.93 16.54 23.90
CA LYS A 288 2.45 17.15 22.65
C LYS A 288 3.52 17.15 21.55
N ARG A 289 4.77 17.51 21.88
CA ARG A 289 5.90 17.42 20.92
C ARG A 289 6.09 16.01 20.40
N HIS A 290 6.12 14.99 21.27
CA HIS A 290 6.23 13.59 20.82
C HIS A 290 5.05 13.13 19.99
N MET A 291 3.86 13.69 20.20
CA MET A 291 2.69 13.37 19.40
C MET A 291 2.81 13.89 17.96
N ASP A 292 3.49 15.01 17.76
CA ASP A 292 3.70 15.65 16.46
C ASP A 292 4.88 15.05 15.68
N ARG A 293 5.68 14.15 16.29
CA ARG A 293 6.81 13.48 15.62
C ARG A 293 6.38 12.37 14.65
N VAL A 294 7.30 11.97 13.78
CA VAL A 294 7.26 10.70 13.05
C VAL A 294 6.89 9.57 14.01
N LYS A 295 5.90 8.79 13.61
CA LYS A 295 5.31 7.77 14.48
C LYS A 295 6.27 6.57 14.61
N PRO A 296 6.70 6.21 15.84
CA PRO A 296 7.46 5.00 16.10
C PRO A 296 6.50 3.81 16.08
N ALA A 297 6.23 3.29 14.89
CA ALA A 297 5.30 2.19 14.68
C ALA A 297 5.86 1.21 13.65
N ILE A 298 5.38 -0.03 13.75
CA ILE A 298 5.65 -1.08 12.79
C ILE A 298 4.54 -1.07 11.76
N TYR A 299 4.93 -1.16 10.49
CA TYR A 299 4.03 -1.17 9.36
C TYR A 299 4.19 -2.47 8.60
N THR A 300 3.08 -3.17 8.38
CA THR A 300 3.00 -4.22 7.37
C THR A 300 3.08 -3.58 5.99
N TYR A 301 3.77 -4.22 5.03
CA TYR A 301 3.81 -3.74 3.65
C TYR A 301 3.77 -4.84 2.60
N ILE A 302 3.37 -4.44 1.39
CA ILE A 302 3.61 -5.16 0.15
C ILE A 302 4.18 -4.24 -0.94
N ILE A 303 4.92 -4.84 -1.86
CA ILE A 303 5.11 -4.32 -3.22
C ILE A 303 4.17 -5.11 -4.12
N SER A 304 3.10 -4.47 -4.56
CA SER A 304 2.02 -5.06 -5.33
C SER A 304 2.50 -5.62 -6.67
N SER A 305 2.02 -6.82 -7.03
CA SER A 305 2.25 -7.41 -8.36
C SER A 305 1.28 -6.88 -9.43
N GLU A 306 0.19 -6.22 -9.02
CA GLU A 306 -0.87 -5.76 -9.93
C GLU A 306 -0.52 -4.42 -10.59
N ASP A 307 0.13 -3.54 -9.85
CA ASP A 307 0.35 -2.14 -10.24
C ASP A 307 1.68 -1.57 -9.73
N ASP A 308 2.60 -2.43 -9.26
CA ASP A 308 3.93 -2.08 -8.76
C ASP A 308 3.92 -1.02 -7.63
N SER A 309 2.79 -0.84 -6.93
CA SER A 309 2.68 0.10 -5.81
C SER A 309 3.22 -0.48 -4.50
N PHE A 310 3.92 0.35 -3.73
CA PHE A 310 4.27 0.11 -2.33
C PHE A 310 3.07 0.47 -1.46
N ARG A 311 2.43 -0.54 -0.88
CA ARG A 311 1.24 -0.38 -0.04
C ARG A 311 1.62 -0.81 1.37
N PHE A 312 1.18 -0.04 2.36
CA PHE A 312 1.47 -0.37 3.74
C PHE A 312 0.43 0.17 4.70
N SER A 313 0.48 -0.34 5.92
CA SER A 313 -0.40 0.03 7.01
C SER A 313 0.13 -0.43 8.37
N GLU A 314 -0.37 0.15 9.46
CA GLU A 314 0.17 -0.08 10.81
C GLU A 314 -0.22 -1.45 11.38
N THR A 315 0.76 -2.18 11.94
CA THR A 315 0.60 -3.56 12.45
C THR A 315 -0.29 -3.63 13.71
N ASP A 316 -0.29 -2.63 14.61
CA ASP A 316 -0.96 -2.71 15.93
C ASP A 316 -2.36 -2.06 15.99
N ALA A 317 -3.01 -1.87 14.84
CA ALA A 317 -4.39 -1.41 14.83
C ALA A 317 -5.34 -2.57 15.21
N ALA A 318 -5.94 -2.51 16.41
CA ALA A 318 -6.92 -3.47 16.96
C ALA A 318 -8.03 -3.91 15.96
N PHE A 319 -8.31 -3.10 14.93
CA PHE A 319 -9.21 -3.43 13.83
C PHE A 319 -8.80 -4.68 13.01
N PHE A 320 -7.50 -5.03 12.98
CA PHE A 320 -6.97 -6.13 12.17
C PHE A 320 -6.92 -7.48 12.85
N VAL A 321 -7.16 -7.54 14.16
CA VAL A 321 -7.20 -8.80 14.90
C VAL A 321 -8.26 -9.75 14.31
N ASP A 322 -9.32 -9.19 13.71
CA ASP A 322 -10.39 -9.93 13.04
C ASP A 322 -10.10 -10.27 11.55
N TYR A 323 -9.06 -9.70 10.92
CA TYR A 323 -8.71 -9.98 9.54
C TYR A 323 -7.61 -11.06 9.46
N ALA A 324 -7.92 -12.16 8.76
CA ALA A 324 -7.06 -13.34 8.65
C ALA A 324 -5.63 -13.09 8.12
N SER A 325 -5.37 -11.94 7.48
CA SER A 325 -4.01 -11.48 7.16
C SER A 325 -4.00 -10.02 6.65
N LYS A 326 -3.13 -9.19 7.22
CA LYS A 326 -2.86 -7.81 6.77
C LYS A 326 -2.23 -7.78 5.37
N HIS A 327 -1.22 -8.60 5.10
CA HIS A 327 -0.62 -8.68 3.75
C HIS A 327 -1.64 -9.10 2.68
N ALA A 328 -2.54 -10.03 3.01
CA ALA A 328 -3.62 -10.45 2.10
C ALA A 328 -4.66 -9.35 1.89
N LEU A 329 -4.91 -8.51 2.90
CA LEU A 329 -5.72 -7.32 2.74
C LEU A 329 -5.03 -6.33 1.80
N GLU A 330 -3.79 -5.96 2.03
CA GLU A 330 -3.08 -4.97 1.21
C GLU A 330 -2.95 -5.41 -0.27
N SER A 331 -2.81 -6.71 -0.49
CA SER A 331 -2.68 -7.32 -1.82
C SER A 331 -4.01 -7.60 -2.51
N ASN A 332 -5.15 -7.26 -1.88
CA ASN A 332 -6.48 -7.61 -2.39
C ASN A 332 -6.64 -9.13 -2.64
N CYS A 333 -5.98 -9.94 -1.81
CA CYS A 333 -5.85 -11.40 -1.95
C CYS A 333 -5.25 -11.83 -3.29
N SER A 334 -4.27 -11.09 -3.81
CA SER A 334 -3.49 -11.55 -4.96
C SER A 334 -2.68 -12.80 -4.58
N GLU A 335 -2.60 -13.79 -5.48
CA GLU A 335 -1.82 -15.00 -5.28
C GLU A 335 -0.30 -14.71 -5.21
N THR A 336 0.12 -13.55 -5.70
CA THR A 336 1.52 -13.16 -5.77
C THR A 336 1.74 -11.70 -5.40
N VAL A 337 2.91 -11.38 -4.84
CA VAL A 337 3.43 -10.02 -4.67
C VAL A 337 4.82 -9.92 -5.31
N ARG A 338 5.33 -8.70 -5.53
CA ARG A 338 6.76 -8.54 -5.85
C ARG A 338 7.62 -8.83 -4.62
N TYR A 339 7.18 -8.29 -3.48
CA TYR A 339 7.76 -8.52 -2.16
C TYR A 339 6.78 -8.12 -1.05
N SER A 340 7.03 -8.51 0.19
CA SER A 340 6.22 -8.13 1.35
C SER A 340 6.98 -8.37 2.65
N GLY A 341 6.58 -7.69 3.72
CA GLY A 341 7.22 -7.85 5.02
C GLY A 341 6.62 -6.88 6.04
N GLU A 342 7.43 -6.50 7.02
CA GLU A 342 7.22 -5.36 7.88
C GLU A 342 8.35 -4.33 7.74
N PHE A 343 8.09 -3.10 8.15
CA PHE A 343 9.12 -2.08 8.30
C PHE A 343 8.77 -1.09 9.40
N HIS A 344 9.78 -0.39 9.92
CA HIS A 344 9.58 0.75 10.82
C HIS A 344 10.60 1.87 10.57
N PRO A 345 10.20 3.14 10.74
CA PRO A 345 11.14 4.25 10.75
C PRO A 345 11.90 4.27 12.08
N ARG A 346 13.18 4.65 12.01
CA ARG A 346 13.99 4.97 13.18
C ARG A 346 15.02 6.05 12.87
N PRO A 347 15.50 6.78 13.89
CA PRO A 347 16.73 7.55 13.77
C PRO A 347 17.91 6.62 13.46
N LYS A 348 18.87 7.10 12.67
CA LYS A 348 20.10 6.38 12.38
C LYS A 348 20.81 5.98 13.67
N GLY A 349 21.14 4.69 13.77
CA GLY A 349 21.71 4.10 14.99
C GLY A 349 20.69 3.67 16.04
N GLY A 350 19.39 3.83 15.80
CA GLY A 350 18.31 3.32 16.65
C GLY A 350 17.81 4.27 17.74
N TRP A 351 16.68 3.91 18.35
CA TRP A 351 15.98 4.75 19.33
C TRP A 351 16.72 4.88 20.66
N LYS A 352 17.54 3.91 21.05
CA LYS A 352 18.33 3.94 22.31
C LYS A 352 19.33 5.10 22.37
N HIS A 353 19.86 5.52 21.23
CA HIS A 353 20.86 6.58 21.13
C HIS A 353 20.28 7.91 20.64
N PHE A 354 18.97 7.94 20.41
CA PHE A 354 18.28 9.11 19.91
C PHE A 354 18.09 10.16 21.02
N LYS A 355 18.29 11.43 20.65
CA LYS A 355 18.12 12.58 21.55
C LYS A 355 16.85 13.33 21.18
N ASP A 356 15.90 13.38 22.10
CA ASP A 356 14.55 13.94 21.88
C ASP A 356 14.53 15.45 21.60
N GLU A 357 15.66 16.14 21.80
CA GLU A 357 15.81 17.55 21.45
C GLU A 357 16.06 17.80 19.96
N ILE A 358 16.38 16.74 19.19
CA ILE A 358 16.59 16.84 17.74
C ILE A 358 15.22 16.85 17.04
N GLU A 359 14.96 17.90 16.27
CA GLU A 359 13.72 18.03 15.49
C GLU A 359 13.74 17.07 14.29
N ASP A 360 12.57 16.61 13.84
CA ASP A 360 12.46 15.52 12.85
C ASP A 360 13.10 15.83 11.49
N ASP A 361 13.23 17.11 11.13
CA ASP A 361 13.90 17.57 9.91
C ASP A 361 15.42 17.54 10.00
N GLU A 362 15.97 17.48 11.23
CA GLU A 362 17.40 17.32 11.51
C GLU A 362 17.81 15.86 11.77
N VAL A 363 16.84 14.94 11.86
CA VAL A 363 17.10 13.52 12.08
C VAL A 363 17.51 12.83 10.78
N ASP A 364 18.66 12.15 10.81
CA ASP A 364 19.02 11.15 9.81
C ASP A 364 18.10 9.93 9.96
N TRP A 365 17.08 9.82 9.12
CA TRP A 365 16.11 8.72 9.18
C TRP A 365 16.58 7.46 8.45
N GLU A 366 16.22 6.31 9.03
CA GLU A 366 16.35 4.99 8.42
C GLU A 366 14.99 4.27 8.38
N PHE A 367 14.73 3.51 7.33
CA PHE A 367 13.78 2.41 7.36
C PHE A 367 14.51 1.10 7.61
N VAL A 368 14.09 0.38 8.65
CA VAL A 368 14.41 -1.03 8.82
C VAL A 368 13.28 -1.81 8.18
N ILE A 369 13.59 -2.64 7.18
CA ILE A 369 12.63 -3.39 6.37
C ILE A 369 13.01 -4.87 6.34
N ASP A 370 12.02 -5.76 6.37
CA ASP A 370 12.24 -7.19 6.43
C ASP A 370 11.39 -7.99 5.43
N ASN A 371 11.45 -9.31 5.55
CA ASN A 371 10.66 -10.28 4.78
C ASN A 371 9.65 -11.04 5.67
N ASP A 372 9.23 -10.46 6.80
CA ASP A 372 8.27 -11.08 7.69
C ASP A 372 6.84 -10.92 7.17
N SER A 373 6.34 -11.96 6.53
CA SER A 373 4.98 -11.99 6.00
C SER A 373 4.25 -13.25 6.36
N GLY A 374 3.16 -13.09 7.10
CA GLY A 374 2.22 -14.17 7.41
C GLY A 374 1.48 -14.74 6.18
N THR A 375 1.68 -14.18 4.98
CA THR A 375 1.01 -14.64 3.74
C THR A 375 1.95 -15.14 2.66
N TYR A 376 3.07 -14.47 2.40
CA TYR A 376 3.89 -14.75 1.20
C TYR A 376 5.25 -15.39 1.48
N ALA A 377 5.73 -15.39 2.73
CA ALA A 377 7.07 -15.85 3.11
C ALA A 377 8.19 -15.54 2.09
N PRO A 378 8.44 -14.26 1.75
CA PRO A 378 9.35 -13.89 0.66
C PRO A 378 10.80 -14.34 0.84
N ASP A 379 11.45 -14.60 -0.29
CA ASP A 379 12.86 -14.99 -0.37
C ASP A 379 13.78 -13.91 0.20
N LYS A 380 14.60 -14.28 1.18
CA LYS A 380 15.57 -13.40 1.84
C LYS A 380 16.69 -12.95 0.91
N ASP A 381 16.99 -13.72 -0.13
CA ASP A 381 18.03 -13.39 -1.10
C ASP A 381 17.64 -12.17 -1.97
N LEU A 382 16.38 -11.73 -1.92
CA LEU A 382 15.89 -10.53 -2.58
C LEU A 382 15.92 -9.26 -1.71
N LEU A 383 16.24 -9.35 -0.42
CA LEU A 383 16.35 -8.17 0.46
C LEU A 383 17.31 -7.10 -0.06
N PRO A 384 18.48 -7.43 -0.65
CA PRO A 384 19.34 -6.43 -1.27
C PRO A 384 18.65 -5.64 -2.39
N LYS A 385 17.78 -6.28 -3.19
CA LYS A 385 17.03 -5.61 -4.25
C LYS A 385 15.94 -4.70 -3.71
N VAL A 386 15.31 -5.08 -2.59
CA VAL A 386 14.35 -4.23 -1.88
C VAL A 386 15.06 -2.97 -1.38
N LYS A 387 16.24 -3.11 -0.78
CA LYS A 387 17.08 -2.00 -0.35
C LYS A 387 17.40 -1.06 -1.52
N GLU A 388 17.95 -1.59 -2.61
CA GLU A 388 18.30 -0.78 -3.79
C GLU A 388 17.08 -0.06 -4.40
N LEU A 389 15.92 -0.73 -4.47
CA LEU A 389 14.68 -0.15 -4.98
C LEU A 389 14.21 1.04 -4.12
N LEU A 390 14.26 0.90 -2.79
CA LEU A 390 13.83 1.97 -1.89
C LEU A 390 14.83 3.13 -1.89
N GLU A 391 16.13 2.86 -1.91
CA GLU A 391 17.17 3.90 -2.04
C GLU A 391 17.05 4.67 -3.37
N PHE A 392 16.71 3.97 -4.46
CA PHE A 392 16.43 4.60 -5.76
C PHE A 392 15.19 5.52 -5.74
N ASN A 393 14.19 5.20 -4.93
CA ASN A 393 12.94 5.95 -4.86
C ASN A 393 12.97 7.06 -3.80
N PHE A 394 13.74 6.90 -2.73
CA PHE A 394 13.82 7.85 -1.63
C PHE A 394 15.27 8.26 -1.36
N PRO A 395 15.89 9.04 -2.28
CA PRO A 395 17.27 9.47 -2.11
C PRO A 395 17.48 10.23 -0.80
N GLY A 396 18.49 9.80 -0.02
CA GLY A 396 18.81 10.38 1.28
C GLY A 396 18.14 9.69 2.47
N LEU A 397 17.18 8.79 2.24
CA LEU A 397 16.65 7.91 3.29
C LEU A 397 17.56 6.69 3.46
N GLY A 398 18.01 6.40 4.68
CA GLY A 398 18.77 5.17 4.94
C GLY A 398 17.87 3.95 4.90
N ILE A 399 18.31 2.85 4.25
CA ILE A 399 17.54 1.61 4.20
C ILE A 399 18.36 0.45 4.79
N CYS A 400 17.85 -0.21 5.81
CA CYS A 400 18.42 -1.43 6.37
C CYS A 400 17.47 -2.59 6.07
N ALA A 401 17.85 -3.49 5.15
CA ALA A 401 17.05 -4.64 4.78
C ALA A 401 17.60 -5.91 5.45
N TRP A 402 16.85 -6.49 6.38
CA TRP A 402 17.29 -7.62 7.20
C TRP A 402 16.29 -8.78 7.12
N ASP A 403 16.79 -10.01 7.25
CA ASP A 403 15.90 -11.17 7.30
C ASP A 403 15.14 -11.20 8.62
N ARG A 404 13.92 -11.72 8.62
CA ARG A 404 13.06 -11.85 9.80
C ARG A 404 13.73 -12.58 10.98
N GLU A 405 14.73 -13.43 10.71
CA GLU A 405 15.48 -14.16 11.73
C GLU A 405 16.70 -13.38 12.28
N ASP A 406 17.03 -12.21 11.72
CA ASP A 406 18.17 -11.39 12.12
C ASP A 406 17.98 -10.77 13.52
N GLU A 407 18.95 -10.98 14.41
CA GLU A 407 18.88 -10.45 15.79
C GLU A 407 18.85 -8.91 15.84
N ARG A 408 19.46 -8.23 14.86
CA ARG A 408 19.45 -6.76 14.79
C ARG A 408 18.05 -6.23 14.47
N LEU A 409 17.27 -6.99 13.69
CA LEU A 409 15.88 -6.66 13.41
C LEU A 409 15.05 -6.76 14.70
N LYS A 410 15.17 -7.87 15.43
CA LYS A 410 14.46 -8.10 16.70
C LYS A 410 14.77 -7.00 17.71
N GLU A 411 16.05 -6.64 17.86
CA GLU A 411 16.46 -5.54 18.73
C GLU A 411 15.85 -4.21 18.28
N SER A 412 15.90 -3.90 16.97
CA SER A 412 15.36 -2.64 16.48
C SER A 412 13.84 -2.53 16.58
N VAL A 413 13.13 -3.65 16.45
CA VAL A 413 11.67 -3.74 16.64
C VAL A 413 11.33 -3.48 18.10
N GLU A 414 12.02 -4.13 19.04
CA GLU A 414 11.79 -3.91 20.48
C GLU A 414 12.09 -2.47 20.88
N ASP A 415 13.17 -1.86 20.37
CA ASP A 415 13.50 -0.45 20.60
C ASP A 415 12.40 0.49 20.11
N CYS A 416 11.81 0.19 18.95
CA CYS A 416 10.69 0.95 18.40
C CYS A 416 9.46 0.83 19.32
N LYS A 417 9.12 -0.39 19.76
CA LYS A 417 8.00 -0.67 20.67
C LYS A 417 8.20 -0.02 22.04
N GLU A 418 9.40 -0.06 22.60
CA GLU A 418 9.73 0.57 23.87
C GLU A 418 9.58 2.10 23.79
N TYR A 419 10.13 2.72 22.73
CA TYR A 419 10.00 4.16 22.50
C TYR A 419 8.52 4.56 22.32
N ALA A 420 7.73 3.76 21.58
CA ALA A 420 6.30 3.96 21.43
C ALA A 420 5.55 3.89 22.78
N ARG A 421 5.80 2.85 23.59
CA ARG A 421 5.21 2.71 24.94
C ARG A 421 5.54 3.89 25.84
N LYS A 422 6.80 4.34 25.83
CA LYS A 422 7.29 5.45 26.67
C LYS A 422 6.61 6.79 26.37
N TYR A 423 6.43 7.12 25.09
CA TYR A 423 6.00 8.47 24.70
C TYR A 423 4.58 8.57 24.15
N ARG A 424 3.99 7.46 23.70
CA ARG A 424 2.63 7.42 23.13
C ARG A 424 1.60 6.81 24.07
N GLY A 425 2.02 6.27 25.22
CA GLY A 425 1.08 5.69 26.19
C GLY A 425 0.35 4.45 25.67
N VAL A 426 0.98 3.69 24.77
CA VAL A 426 0.50 2.36 24.39
C VAL A 426 0.49 1.51 25.66
N GLY A 427 -0.70 1.22 26.18
CA GLY A 427 -0.89 0.52 27.45
C GLY A 427 -0.29 -0.88 27.43
N LYS A 428 0.03 -1.42 28.61
CA LYS A 428 0.57 -2.78 28.80
C LYS A 428 -0.38 -3.92 28.35
N ASP A 429 -1.59 -3.61 27.89
CA ASP A 429 -2.60 -4.60 27.51
C ASP A 429 -2.61 -4.91 25.99
N GLU A 430 -1.70 -4.34 25.19
CA GLU A 430 -1.67 -4.56 23.73
C GLU A 430 -0.33 -5.13 23.21
N ALA A 431 0.53 -5.67 24.09
CA ALA A 431 1.75 -6.37 23.68
C ALA A 431 1.89 -7.69 24.45
N ASN A 432 1.71 -8.80 23.72
CA ASN A 432 1.86 -10.21 24.12
C ASN A 432 0.79 -10.75 25.08
N ASP A 433 -0.11 -11.59 24.55
CA ASP A 433 -0.45 -12.93 25.09
C ASP A 433 -1.57 -13.65 24.29
N GLU A 434 -2.14 -13.05 23.24
CA GLU A 434 -3.24 -13.71 22.48
C GLU A 434 -2.79 -14.60 21.30
N ASP A 435 -1.62 -14.36 20.70
CA ASP A 435 -1.09 -15.21 19.62
C ASP A 435 -0.75 -16.64 20.09
N ALA A 436 -0.39 -16.79 21.37
CA ALA A 436 -0.18 -18.10 21.98
C ALA A 436 -1.51 -18.81 22.30
N ALA A 437 -2.55 -18.06 22.67
CA ALA A 437 -3.85 -18.61 23.04
C ALA A 437 -4.68 -19.08 21.83
N LEU A 438 -4.56 -18.40 20.68
CA LEU A 438 -5.25 -18.80 19.44
C LEU A 438 -4.63 -20.06 18.80
N MET A 439 -3.31 -20.25 18.93
CA MET A 439 -2.63 -21.50 18.55
C MET A 439 -3.05 -22.68 19.46
N ASP A 440 -3.20 -22.44 20.76
CA ASP A 440 -3.58 -23.50 21.73
C ASP A 440 -5.07 -23.89 21.61
N GLN A 441 -5.96 -22.96 21.22
CA GLN A 441 -7.37 -23.26 20.93
C GLN A 441 -7.58 -23.99 19.59
N ALA A 442 -6.66 -23.83 18.64
CA ALA A 442 -6.69 -24.57 17.37
C ALA A 442 -6.22 -26.03 17.55
N THR A 443 -5.24 -26.28 18.44
CA THR A 443 -4.75 -27.63 18.75
C THR A 443 -5.66 -28.41 19.70
N THR A 444 -6.33 -27.74 20.64
CA THR A 444 -7.29 -28.40 21.55
C THR A 444 -8.60 -28.80 20.87
N ARG A 445 -9.07 -28.08 19.85
CA ARG A 445 -10.30 -28.44 19.11
C ARG A 445 -10.14 -29.66 18.20
N GLU A 446 -8.93 -30.11 17.90
CA GLU A 446 -8.68 -31.36 17.14
C GLU A 446 -8.52 -32.60 18.04
N SER A 447 -8.43 -32.45 19.37
CA SER A 447 -8.23 -33.59 20.29
C SER A 447 -9.48 -34.04 21.06
N ASP A 448 -10.54 -33.25 21.14
CA ASP A 448 -11.79 -33.62 21.84
C ASP A 448 -12.79 -34.41 20.98
N GLY A 449 -12.25 -35.46 20.36
CA GLY A 449 -13.00 -36.46 19.63
C GLY A 449 -12.75 -37.88 20.13
N ARG A 450 -12.71 -38.12 21.46
CA ARG A 450 -12.90 -39.45 22.10
C ARG A 450 -12.85 -39.39 23.64
N GLY A 451 -14.02 -39.58 24.27
CA GLY A 451 -14.21 -40.48 25.42
C GLY A 451 -13.58 -40.13 26.78
N GLY A 452 -14.42 -39.70 27.72
CA GLY A 452 -14.74 -40.48 28.93
C GLY A 452 -13.74 -40.52 30.10
N ASP A 453 -14.18 -39.88 31.17
CA ASP A 453 -14.07 -40.24 32.60
C ASP A 453 -12.85 -39.87 33.48
N GLU A 454 -13.24 -39.30 34.63
CA GLU A 454 -12.66 -39.33 35.98
C GLU A 454 -11.54 -38.40 36.49
N MET A 455 -11.94 -37.72 37.58
CA MET A 455 -11.25 -37.45 38.86
C MET A 455 -10.17 -36.36 39.00
N ILE A 456 -10.65 -35.21 39.51
CA ILE A 456 -10.27 -34.56 40.79
C ILE A 456 -8.91 -34.97 41.41
N HIS A 457 -7.95 -34.04 41.44
CA HIS A 457 -7.16 -33.79 42.65
C HIS A 457 -6.56 -32.37 42.71
N ARG A 458 -7.00 -31.60 43.72
CA ARG A 458 -6.34 -30.41 44.25
C ARG A 458 -4.97 -30.78 44.86
N LYS A 459 -3.96 -29.94 44.67
CA LYS A 459 -2.91 -29.69 45.69
C LYS A 459 -2.35 -28.26 45.61
N ASN A 460 -2.49 -27.56 46.73
CA ASN A 460 -1.78 -26.34 47.11
C ASN A 460 -0.32 -26.63 47.45
N SER A 461 0.56 -25.63 47.26
CA SER A 461 1.73 -25.22 48.08
C SER A 461 2.85 -24.72 47.16
N SER A 462 3.73 -23.78 47.48
CA SER A 462 3.87 -22.77 48.53
C SER A 462 5.13 -21.98 48.15
N THR A 463 5.14 -20.70 48.48
CA THR A 463 6.28 -19.76 48.47
C THR A 463 7.60 -20.32 49.01
N ALA A 464 8.71 -19.96 48.36
CA ALA A 464 10.02 -19.87 49.00
C ALA A 464 10.82 -18.68 48.41
N SER A 465 11.12 -17.76 49.32
CA SER A 465 12.02 -16.61 49.18
C SER A 465 13.48 -17.04 49.24
N GLY A 466 14.34 -16.42 48.42
CA GLY A 466 15.80 -16.53 48.53
C GLY A 466 16.48 -15.27 48.02
N SER A 467 17.07 -14.51 48.93
CA SER A 467 17.85 -13.28 48.68
C SER A 467 19.33 -13.56 48.94
N SER A 468 20.20 -13.19 48.00
CA SER A 468 21.62 -12.80 48.17
C SER A 468 22.23 -12.74 46.77
N GLY A 469 23.11 -11.84 46.34
CA GLY A 469 23.90 -10.78 46.94
C GLY A 469 24.79 -10.27 45.80
N GLY A 470 25.10 -8.96 45.76
CA GLY A 470 25.74 -8.32 44.62
C GLY A 470 27.23 -8.59 44.46
N ALA A 471 27.76 -8.29 43.27
CA ALA A 471 29.14 -7.88 43.05
C ALA A 471 29.24 -7.04 41.77
N ASN A 472 29.90 -5.88 41.92
CA ASN A 472 30.26 -4.93 40.87
C ASN A 472 31.29 -5.53 39.89
N GLY A 473 31.16 -5.22 38.61
CA GLY A 473 32.18 -5.43 37.58
C GLY A 473 32.00 -4.40 36.47
N SER A 474 33.03 -3.59 36.27
CA SER A 474 33.10 -2.37 35.48
C SER A 474 33.13 -2.56 33.95
N ASP A 475 32.41 -1.67 33.29
CA ASP A 475 32.54 -1.11 31.93
C ASP A 475 33.60 -1.63 30.96
N SER A 476 33.11 -2.16 29.85
CA SER A 476 33.54 -1.82 28.48
C SER A 476 32.34 -2.05 27.56
N PRO A 477 31.90 -1.08 26.73
CA PRO A 477 30.71 -1.28 25.91
C PRO A 477 31.00 -2.23 24.74
N PRO A 478 30.16 -3.24 24.48
CA PRO A 478 30.19 -3.99 23.24
C PRO A 478 29.63 -3.13 22.09
N ASP A 479 30.10 -3.44 20.89
CA ASP A 479 29.93 -2.69 19.64
C ASP A 479 28.52 -2.11 19.40
N ALA A 480 28.49 -0.83 19.01
CA ALA A 480 27.31 -0.16 18.50
C ALA A 480 26.68 -1.00 17.37
N LEU A 481 25.34 -1.09 17.35
CA LEU A 481 24.56 -1.55 16.20
C LEU A 481 25.17 -0.96 14.92
N ALA A 482 25.84 -1.82 14.14
CA ALA A 482 26.67 -1.39 13.03
C ALA A 482 25.84 -0.55 12.06
N SER A 483 26.27 0.70 11.85
CA SER A 483 25.77 1.60 10.81
C SER A 483 25.67 0.85 9.48
N CYS A 484 24.52 0.94 8.79
CA CYS A 484 24.25 0.29 7.50
C CYS A 484 25.11 0.83 6.33
N THR A 485 26.20 1.55 6.61
CA THR A 485 27.08 2.13 5.59
C THR A 485 28.20 1.16 5.23
N ASN A 486 27.98 0.38 4.17
CA ASN A 486 29.02 -0.02 3.25
C ASN A 486 28.40 -0.27 1.87
N SER A 487 28.46 0.73 0.99
CA SER A 487 28.68 0.60 -0.46
C SER A 487 28.61 1.99 -1.09
N ALA A 488 29.75 2.48 -1.59
CA ALA A 488 29.77 3.50 -2.62
C ALA A 488 29.33 2.85 -3.94
N PRO A 489 28.43 3.46 -4.73
CA PRO A 489 28.05 2.90 -6.01
C PRO A 489 29.16 3.13 -7.04
N GLY A 490 29.81 2.05 -7.46
CA GLY A 490 30.40 1.95 -8.79
C GLY A 490 29.29 1.59 -9.77
N ASP A 491 29.20 2.37 -10.84
CA ASP A 491 28.34 2.20 -12.02
C ASP A 491 26.82 2.21 -11.79
N THR A 492 26.26 3.38 -12.06
CA THR A 492 24.84 3.56 -12.40
C THR A 492 24.49 2.70 -13.63
N PRO A 493 23.40 1.90 -13.61
CA PRO A 493 22.86 1.37 -14.84
C PRO A 493 22.22 2.53 -15.61
N ARG A 494 22.78 2.84 -16.78
CA ARG A 494 22.22 3.83 -17.73
C ARG A 494 20.90 3.35 -18.33
#